data_AF-A0A7Z7YVY1-F1
#
_entry.id   AF-A0A7Z7YVY1-F1
#
_cell.length_a   1.000
_cell.length_b   1.000
_cell.length_c   1.000
_cell.angle_alpha   90.00
_cell.angle_beta   90.00
_cell.angle_gamma   90.00
#
_symmetry.space_group_name_H-M   'P 1'
#
loop_
_entity.id
_entity.type
_entity.pdbx_description
1 polymer ?
#
loop_
_entity_poly.entity_id
_entity_poly.type
_entity_poly.pdbx_seq_one_letter_code
_entity_poly.pdbx_strand_id
1 'polypeptide(L)' 'MTILWLVILVVLAILNKYIVQKLLSQNKMLYARICATITSLCACLLVYLLIKSLMPHVIDLMNVFYHY' A
#
# COMPACT_ATOMS: atom_id res chain seq x y z
N MET A 1 -1.61 5.71 13.78
CA MET A 1 -0.66 4.92 12.95
C MET A 1 -1.31 4.39 11.68
N THR A 2 -2.56 3.95 11.69
CA THR A 2 -3.27 3.39 10.53
C THR A 2 -3.45 4.38 9.37
N ILE A 3 -3.81 5.64 9.67
CA ILE A 3 -3.93 6.71 8.66
C ILE A 3 -2.58 6.97 7.96
N LEU A 4 -1.46 6.87 8.70
CA LEU A 4 -0.12 7.04 8.17
C LEU A 4 0.19 6.00 7.08
N TRP A 5 -0.13 4.72 7.32
CA TRP A 5 0.05 3.65 6.35
C TRP A 5 -0.78 3.86 5.07
N LEU A 6 -1.99 4.39 5.22
CA LEU A 6 -2.87 4.73 4.09
C LEU A 6 -2.29 5.86 3.24
N VAL A 7 -1.76 6.92 3.87
CA VAL A 7 -1.05 8.01 3.19
C VAL A 7 0.19 7.48 2.45
N ILE A 8 0.98 6.61 3.07
CA ILE A 8 2.16 6.00 2.44
C ILE A 8 1.79 5.20 1.20
N LEU A 9 0.69 4.42 1.24
CA LEU A 9 0.20 3.66 0.08
C LEU A 9 -0.21 4.58 -1.08
N VAL A 10 -0.91 5.68 -0.80
CA VAL A 10 -1.31 6.66 -1.83
C VAL A 10 -0.08 7.32 -2.46
N VAL A 11 0.89 7.74 -1.64
CA VAL A 11 2.14 8.35 -2.11
C VAL A 11 2.93 7.36 -2.98
N LEU A 12 3.04 6.10 -2.54
CA LEU A 12 3.70 5.03 -3.29
C LEU A 12 3.04 4.82 -4.67
N ALA A 13 1.71 4.82 -4.73
CA ALA A 13 0.97 4.65 -5.98
C ALA A 13 1.19 5.81 -6.96
N ILE A 14 1.18 7.05 -6.48
CA ILE A 14 1.45 8.25 -7.30
C ILE A 14 2.89 8.22 -7.84
N LEU A 15 3.85 7.93 -6.97
CA LEU A 15 5.27 7.80 -7.35
C LEU A 15 5.47 6.71 -8.40
N ASN A 16 4.88 5.54 -8.20
CA ASN A 16 4.99 4.44 -9.16
C ASN A 16 4.39 4.81 -10.52
N LYS A 17 3.22 5.46 -10.54
CA LYS A 17 2.62 5.96 -11.79
C LYS A 17 3.58 6.90 -12.52
N TYR A 18 4.19 7.85 -11.81
CA TYR A 18 5.13 8.80 -12.39
C TYR A 18 6.39 8.12 -12.94
N ILE A 19 6.98 7.20 -12.16
CA ILE A 19 8.19 6.45 -12.54
C ILE A 19 7.92 5.56 -13.75
N VAL A 20 6.83 4.78 -13.72
CA VAL A 20 6.44 3.89 -14.82
C VAL A 20 6.16 4.69 -16.10
N GLN A 21 5.44 5.81 -16.00
CA GLN A 21 5.16 6.67 -17.14
C GLN A 21 6.44 7.26 -17.75
N LYS A 22 7.39 7.69 -16.91
CA LYS A 22 8.71 8.18 -17.35
C LYS A 22 9.57 7.07 -17.98
N LEU A 23 9.50 5.85 -17.47
CA LEU A 23 10.22 4.72 -18.06
C LEU A 23 9.60 4.27 -19.39
N LEU A 24 8.28 4.26 -19.49
CA LEU A 24 7.57 3.97 -20.73
C LEU A 24 7.88 5.02 -21.80
N SER A 25 7.98 6.30 -21.44
CA SER A 25 8.39 7.34 -22.39
C SER A 25 9.83 7.20 -22.89
N GLN A 26 10.68 6.43 -22.20
CA GLN A 26 12.04 6.10 -22.63
C GLN A 26 12.13 4.75 -23.36
N ASN A 27 10.99 4.13 -23.74
CA ASN A 27 10.93 2.77 -24.29
C ASN A 27 11.56 1.68 -23.40
N LYS A 28 11.73 1.96 -22.10
CA LYS A 28 12.32 1.01 -21.12
C LYS A 28 11.23 0.11 -20.53
N MET A 29 10.53 -0.62 -21.38
CA MET A 29 9.34 -1.40 -21.01
C MET A 29 9.64 -2.51 -19.99
N LEU A 30 10.80 -3.17 -20.10
CA LEU A 30 11.27 -4.17 -19.13
C LEU A 30 11.47 -3.58 -17.73
N TYR A 31 12.17 -2.45 -17.64
CA TYR A 31 12.39 -1.76 -16.36
C TYR A 31 11.09 -1.21 -15.76
N ALA A 32 10.15 -0.75 -16.60
CA ALA A 32 8.84 -0.30 -16.15
C ALA A 32 8.05 -1.44 -15.49
N ARG A 33 8.08 -2.63 -16.10
CA ARG A 33 7.46 -3.83 -15.52
C ARG A 33 8.11 -4.22 -14.20
N ILE A 34 9.44 -4.25 -14.12
CA ILE A 34 10.18 -4.57 -12.89
C ILE A 34 9.84 -3.57 -11.76
N CYS A 35 9.81 -2.26 -12.05
CA CYS A 35 9.39 -1.25 -11.09
C CYS A 35 7.96 -1.48 -10.60
N ALA A 36 7.03 -1.81 -11.50
CA ALA A 36 5.65 -2.06 -11.14
C ALA A 36 5.51 -3.31 -10.24
N THR A 37 6.22 -4.41 -10.52
CA THR A 37 6.20 -5.61 -9.68
C THR A 37 6.81 -5.36 -8.31
N ILE A 38 7.95 -4.67 -8.23
CA ILE A 38 8.58 -4.32 -6.94
C ILE A 38 7.65 -3.43 -6.13
N THR A 39 7.05 -2.43 -6.76
CA THR A 39 6.08 -1.55 -6.08
C THR A 39 4.88 -2.35 -5.59
N SER A 40 4.36 -3.29 -6.37
CA SER A 40 3.25 -4.15 -5.96
C SER A 40 3.62 -5.02 -4.75
N LEU A 41 4.82 -5.58 -4.71
CA LEU A 41 5.32 -6.34 -3.55
C LEU A 41 5.41 -5.44 -2.30
N CYS A 42 5.96 -4.24 -2.44
CA CYS A 42 6.00 -3.26 -1.34
C CYS A 42 4.59 -2.86 -0.88
N ALA A 43 3.65 -2.64 -1.81
CA ALA A 43 2.27 -2.32 -1.47
C ALA A 43 1.61 -3.46 -0.69
N CYS A 44 1.83 -4.72 -1.07
CA CYS A 44 1.33 -5.88 -0.32
C CYS A 44 1.85 -5.90 1.13
N LEU A 45 3.15 -5.65 1.34
CA LEU A 45 3.73 -5.56 2.68
C LEU A 45 3.13 -4.41 3.50
N LEU A 46 2.94 -3.25 2.88
CA LEU A 46 2.33 -2.08 3.53
C LEU A 46 0.87 -2.33 3.91
N VAL A 47 0.09 -2.99 3.05
CA VAL A 47 -1.29 -3.39 3.35
C VAL A 47 -1.33 -4.37 4.51
N TYR A 48 -0.42 -5.35 4.57
CA TYR A 48 -0.34 -6.26 5.72
C TYR A 48 -0.08 -5.51 7.03
N LEU A 49 0.85 -4.54 7.03
CA LEU A 49 1.14 -3.70 8.21
C LEU A 49 -0.05 -2.82 8.59
N LEU A 50 -0.78 -2.27 7.60
CA LEU A 50 -2.02 -1.53 7.81
C LEU A 50 -3.08 -2.40 8.50
N ILE A 51 -3.32 -3.62 8.00
CA ILE A 51 -4.28 -4.56 8.60
C ILE A 51 -3.86 -4.90 10.02
N LYS A 52 -2.59 -5.24 10.24
CA LYS A 52 -2.05 -5.53 11.58
C LYS A 52 -2.24 -4.35 12.54
N SER A 53 -2.06 -3.13 12.06
CA SER A 53 -2.29 -1.91 12.86
C SER A 53 -3.78 -1.62 13.09
N LEU A 54 -4.68 -2.05 12.21
CA LEU A 54 -6.12 -1.85 12.32
C LEU A 54 -6.77 -2.91 13.23
N MET A 55 -6.24 -4.13 13.24
CA MET A 55 -6.73 -5.27 14.01
C MET A 55 -7.07 -4.98 15.49
N PRO A 56 -6.23 -4.28 16.29
CA PRO A 56 -6.59 -3.94 17.66
C PRO A 56 -7.83 -3.03 17.76
N HIS A 57 -8.02 -2.08 16.84
CA HIS A 57 -9.23 -1.25 16.82
C HIS A 57 -10.47 -2.03 16.42
N VAL A 58 -10.34 -2.99 15.50
CA VAL A 58 -11.46 -3.87 15.12
C VAL A 58 -11.85 -4.78 16.29
N ILE A 59 -10.88 -5.32 17.03
CA ILE A 59 -11.12 -6.15 18.20
C ILE A 59 -11.82 -5.34 19.31
N ASP A 60 -11.36 -4.12 19.58
CA ASP A 60 -11.99 -3.22 20.57
C ASP A 60 -13.47 -2.93 20.21
N LEU A 61 -13.71 -2.61 18.93
CA LEU A 61 -15.05 -2.38 18.41
C LEU A 61 -15.93 -3.62 18.54
N MET A 62 -15.42 -4.80 18.16
CA MET A 62 -16.11 -6.07 18.39
C MET A 62 -16.41 -6.30 19.87
N ASN A 63 -15.48 -6.01 20.76
CA ASN A 63 -15.66 -6.20 22.20
C ASN A 63 -16.78 -5.31 22.76
N VAL A 64 -16.90 -4.07 22.25
CA VAL A 64 -18.03 -3.17 22.56
C VAL A 64 -19.36 -3.76 22.08
N PHE A 65 -19.40 -4.40 20.91
CA PHE A 65 -20.62 -5.03 20.39
C PHE A 65 -20.95 -6.40 21.01
N TYR A 66 -19.97 -7.12 21.53
CA TYR A 66 -20.14 -8.45 22.12
C TYR A 66 -20.37 -8.45 23.64
N HIS A 67 -20.35 -7.28 24.29
CA HIS A 67 -20.61 -7.13 25.73
C HIS A 67 -22.11 -7.02 26.09
N TYR A 68 -22.99 -7.70 25.34
CA TYR A 68 -24.42 -7.82 25.62
C TYR A 68 -24.83 -9.30 25.80
#